data_AF-A0A1R4H9M4-F1
#
_entry.id   AF-A0A1R4H9M4-F1
#
_cell.length_a   1.000
_cell.length_b   1.000
_cell.length_c   1.000
_cell.angle_alpha   90.00
_cell.angle_beta   90.00
_cell.angle_gamma   90.00
#
_symmetry.space_group_name_H-M   'P 1'
#
loop_
_entity.id
_entity.type
_entity.pdbx_description
1 polymer ?
#
loop_
_entity_poly.entity_id
_entity_poly.type
_entity_poly.pdbx_seq_one_letter_code
_entity_poly.pdbx_strand_id
1 'polypeptide(L)'
;MKNNQYIPKHLYPVLLCFSALFYCHGSLANTLSGVAQIELCTGEIQLVKLDKTAHVDNVLLPGDSVQTSDNSGSRCRIALPNGNAIHVGPATKVEFGNNQQLTLIQGQLLAYAMPALEQQEQPIMLQVGNGVLALSMGKVFAKSVNEQRQIAVFNDLVSAVWQDNQGNKTLYPGNLFNISSGNLDITQIPQGMDAEVSEQLSPETPAVIRATQAFKNRDLATSGTLFKQIQHAFPYNAAAAYHLGLFELKDNKVAEAVVQWKNYAEIDPEGAQKSGVTKQLTLMNTKVIRDEVKVLIAKEKTLSQEQPEPNSIAVHPLINKGAERYQPIGKGLTAFVISDLMKVPGLKVLEREKLQTLIDEIKLSESGGLVEKNSRVRAGRIMRAEKLMIGDYLIESSKGAQ
;
A
#
# COMPACT_ATOMS: atom_id res chain seq x y z
N MET A 1 3.39 63.29 -6.24
CA MET A 1 2.79 62.40 -5.23
C MET A 1 2.25 61.18 -5.96
N LYS A 2 3.01 60.08 -5.96
CA LYS A 2 2.62 58.80 -6.57
C LYS A 2 2.61 57.76 -5.45
N ASN A 3 1.49 57.06 -5.35
CA ASN A 3 1.21 56.08 -4.30
C ASN A 3 2.21 54.93 -4.34
N ASN A 4 2.87 54.71 -3.21
CA ASN A 4 3.57 53.47 -2.88
C ASN A 4 2.53 52.38 -2.57
N GLN A 5 2.55 51.28 -3.33
CA GLN A 5 2.08 49.99 -2.83
C GLN A 5 3.27 49.03 -2.84
N TYR A 6 3.76 48.77 -1.63
CA TYR A 6 4.63 47.65 -1.30
C TYR A 6 3.80 46.36 -1.35
N ILE A 7 4.24 45.36 -2.12
CA ILE A 7 3.83 43.96 -1.95
C ILE A 7 5.13 43.17 -1.67
N PRO A 8 5.24 42.49 -0.53
CA PRO A 8 6.47 41.81 -0.14
C PRO A 8 6.65 40.47 -0.84
N LYS A 9 7.92 40.14 -1.06
CA LYS A 9 8.45 38.83 -1.47
C LYS A 9 7.94 37.71 -0.55
N HIS A 10 7.32 36.68 -1.11
CA HIS A 10 7.39 35.30 -0.58
C HIS A 10 7.41 34.29 -1.73
N LEU A 11 8.60 34.10 -2.30
CA LEU A 11 8.99 32.83 -2.94
C LEU A 11 9.42 31.90 -1.79
N TYR A 12 8.63 30.86 -1.52
CA TYR A 12 9.10 29.70 -0.77
C TYR A 12 9.11 28.48 -1.72
N PRO A 13 10.27 27.84 -1.97
CA PRO A 13 10.26 26.43 -2.33
C PRO A 13 9.74 25.66 -1.12
N VAL A 14 8.80 24.75 -1.34
CA VAL A 14 8.35 23.82 -0.30
C VAL A 14 9.50 22.84 -0.08
N LEU A 15 10.35 23.15 0.91
CA LEU A 15 11.39 22.26 1.42
C LEU A 15 10.71 21.33 2.41
N LEU A 16 10.35 20.13 1.97
CA LEU A 16 9.89 19.09 2.88
C LEU A 16 11.13 18.30 3.35
N CYS A 17 11.75 18.75 4.45
CA CYS A 17 12.67 17.91 5.21
C CYS A 17 11.85 16.83 5.92
N PHE A 18 11.71 15.66 5.30
CA PHE A 18 11.09 14.51 5.94
C PHE A 18 12.16 13.58 6.52
N SER A 19 12.52 13.81 7.77
CA SER A 19 13.16 12.79 8.62
C SER A 19 12.07 11.90 9.22
N ALA A 20 11.31 11.17 8.38
CA ALA A 20 10.36 10.16 8.81
C ALA A 20 9.96 9.27 7.63
N LEU A 21 9.98 7.96 7.83
CA LEU A 21 9.32 6.96 6.99
C LEU A 21 7.88 7.40 6.72
N PHE A 22 7.58 7.85 5.50
CA PHE A 22 6.22 8.25 5.11
C PHE A 22 5.58 7.15 4.27
N TYR A 23 4.42 6.69 4.75
CA TYR A 23 3.44 5.88 4.04
C TYR A 23 2.90 6.67 2.85
N CYS A 24 2.48 5.96 1.80
CA CYS A 24 1.32 6.42 1.09
C CYS A 24 0.25 5.39 0.83
N HIS A 25 -0.96 5.82 1.16
CA HIS A 25 -2.20 5.15 0.84
C HIS A 25 -2.62 5.60 -0.56
N GLY A 26 -2.48 4.73 -1.55
CA GLY A 26 -3.11 4.92 -2.84
C GLY A 26 -4.57 4.50 -2.76
N SER A 27 -5.49 5.46 -2.58
CA SER A 27 -6.85 5.26 -3.09
C SER A 27 -6.76 5.27 -4.62
N LEU A 28 -7.21 4.19 -5.25
CA LEU A 28 -7.55 4.07 -6.67
C LEU A 28 -7.57 5.41 -7.44
N ALA A 29 -6.45 5.75 -8.08
CA ALA A 29 -6.46 6.63 -9.24
C ALA A 29 -6.74 5.80 -10.51
N ASN A 30 -7.69 4.86 -10.44
CA ASN A 30 -8.23 4.21 -11.64
C ASN A 30 -9.11 5.23 -12.35
N THR A 31 -8.50 6.14 -13.11
CA THR A 31 -9.09 6.90 -14.24
C THR A 31 -8.17 8.00 -14.79
N LEU A 32 -7.05 8.34 -14.14
CA LEU A 32 -6.12 9.34 -14.68
C LEU A 32 -4.99 8.65 -15.45
N SER A 33 -5.07 8.67 -16.78
CA SER A 33 -3.96 8.30 -17.65
C SER A 33 -2.73 9.16 -17.31
N GLY A 34 -1.59 8.54 -17.02
CA GLY A 34 -0.31 9.23 -16.79
C GLY A 34 0.08 9.49 -15.33
N VAL A 35 -0.55 8.82 -14.37
CA VAL A 35 -0.21 8.96 -12.94
C VAL A 35 0.83 7.94 -12.49
N ALA A 36 2.06 8.39 -12.20
CA ALA A 36 3.04 7.55 -11.50
C ALA A 36 2.78 7.59 -9.98
N GLN A 37 3.12 6.53 -9.27
CA GLN A 37 2.89 6.39 -7.83
C GLN A 37 4.18 6.02 -7.12
N ILE A 38 4.52 6.77 -6.07
CA ILE A 38 5.62 6.44 -5.17
C ILE A 38 5.18 5.29 -4.27
N GLU A 39 5.88 4.16 -4.34
CA GLU A 39 5.55 2.93 -3.57
C GLU A 39 6.42 2.78 -2.33
N LEU A 40 7.73 3.03 -2.45
CA LEU A 40 8.72 2.80 -1.39
C LEU A 40 9.77 3.88 -1.45
N CYS A 41 10.00 4.61 -0.37
CA CYS A 41 11.05 5.60 -0.29
C CYS A 41 11.85 5.41 1.01
N THR A 42 13.17 5.50 0.94
CA THR A 42 14.04 5.61 2.13
C THR A 42 14.91 6.84 2.01
N GLY A 43 15.28 7.46 3.14
CA GLY A 43 16.05 8.70 3.18
C GLY A 43 15.22 9.95 2.89
N GLU A 44 15.89 11.11 2.78
CA GLU A 44 15.24 12.39 2.50
C GLU A 44 14.98 12.55 1.00
N ILE A 45 13.75 12.95 0.67
CA ILE A 45 13.28 13.12 -0.71
C ILE A 45 12.51 14.43 -0.81
N GLN A 46 12.82 15.17 -1.86
CA GLN A 46 12.13 16.39 -2.22
C GLN A 46 11.23 16.13 -3.43
N LEU A 47 9.95 16.43 -3.28
CA LEU A 47 8.96 16.38 -4.35
C LEU A 47 8.68 17.81 -4.83
N VAL A 48 8.88 18.06 -6.12
CA VAL A 48 8.51 19.33 -6.75
C VAL A 48 7.27 19.09 -7.59
N LYS A 49 6.14 19.63 -7.11
CA LYS A 49 4.84 19.54 -7.76
C LYS A 49 4.60 20.71 -8.72
N LEU A 50 4.16 20.43 -9.95
CA LEU A 50 3.79 21.47 -10.91
C LEU A 50 2.46 22.12 -10.52
N ASP A 51 1.44 21.31 -10.21
CA ASP A 51 0.17 21.78 -9.65
C ASP A 51 0.17 21.65 -8.13
N LYS A 52 0.19 22.80 -7.45
CA LYS A 52 0.20 22.88 -5.98
C LYS A 52 -1.16 22.57 -5.34
N THR A 53 -2.22 22.42 -6.14
CA THR A 53 -3.59 22.21 -5.66
C THR A 53 -4.02 20.73 -5.68
N ALA A 54 -3.31 19.89 -6.43
CA ALA A 54 -3.52 18.44 -6.49
C ALA A 54 -2.83 17.73 -5.30
N HIS A 55 -3.49 17.77 -4.14
CA HIS A 55 -3.04 17.14 -2.89
C HIS A 55 -3.38 15.64 -2.83
N VAL A 56 -2.91 14.85 -3.79
CA VAL A 56 -2.83 13.39 -3.57
C VAL A 56 -1.39 13.08 -3.20
N ASP A 57 -1.17 12.79 -1.92
CA ASP A 57 0.13 12.38 -1.41
C ASP A 57 0.64 11.19 -2.24
N ASN A 58 1.89 11.27 -2.70
CA ASN A 58 2.63 10.22 -3.43
C ASN A 58 2.13 9.81 -4.82
N VAL A 59 1.12 10.47 -5.35
CA VAL A 59 0.85 10.50 -6.79
C VAL A 59 1.83 11.47 -7.45
N LEU A 60 2.32 11.17 -8.65
CA LEU A 60 3.15 12.02 -9.48
C LEU A 60 2.41 12.28 -10.79
N LEU A 61 2.22 13.57 -11.09
CA LEU A 61 1.58 14.05 -12.29
C LEU A 61 2.64 14.44 -13.33
N PRO A 62 2.27 14.51 -14.62
CA PRO A 62 3.13 15.12 -15.62
C PRO A 62 3.56 16.54 -15.24
N GLY A 63 4.87 16.81 -15.30
CA GLY A 63 5.54 18.01 -14.86
C GLY A 63 6.11 17.94 -13.43
N ASP A 64 5.76 16.92 -12.64
CA ASP A 64 6.34 16.74 -11.32
C ASP A 64 7.79 16.24 -11.42
N SER A 65 8.59 16.51 -10.39
CA SER A 65 9.91 15.89 -10.25
C SER A 65 10.18 15.37 -8.85
N VAL A 66 10.97 14.30 -8.80
CA VAL A 66 11.45 13.65 -7.58
C VAL A 66 12.94 13.89 -7.49
N GLN A 67 13.41 14.33 -6.32
CA GLN A 67 14.82 14.50 -6.02
C GLN A 67 15.19 13.79 -4.72
N THR A 68 16.08 12.81 -4.79
CA THR A 68 16.65 12.15 -3.60
C THR A 68 17.88 12.91 -3.11
N SER A 69 18.08 12.92 -1.79
CA SER A 69 19.30 13.48 -1.17
C SER A 69 20.54 12.65 -1.50
N ASP A 70 21.72 13.20 -1.20
CA ASP A 70 23.04 12.61 -1.42
C ASP A 70 23.41 11.50 -0.43
N ASN A 71 22.60 11.28 0.60
CA ASN A 71 22.74 10.16 1.52
C ASN A 71 22.65 8.83 0.74
N SER A 72 23.62 7.93 0.93
CA SER A 72 23.70 6.65 0.23
C SER A 72 22.49 5.73 0.45
N GLY A 73 21.74 5.92 1.53
CA GLY A 73 20.48 5.21 1.79
C GLY A 73 19.25 5.83 1.14
N SER A 74 19.38 7.00 0.48
CA SER A 74 18.27 7.69 -0.15
C SER A 74 17.91 7.05 -1.48
N ARG A 75 16.70 6.50 -1.57
CA ARG A 75 16.20 5.81 -2.77
C ARG A 75 14.68 5.84 -2.79
N CYS A 76 14.11 5.70 -3.99
CA CYS A 76 12.68 5.54 -4.10
C CYS A 76 12.25 4.65 -5.27
N ARG A 77 11.32 3.74 -5.03
CA ARG A 77 10.61 2.96 -6.04
C ARG A 77 9.32 3.66 -6.41
N ILE A 78 9.12 3.81 -7.71
CA ILE A 78 7.99 4.50 -8.31
C ILE A 78 7.36 3.56 -9.34
N ALA A 79 6.09 3.21 -9.14
CA ALA A 79 5.30 2.47 -10.11
C ALA A 79 4.71 3.42 -11.16
N LEU A 80 4.65 2.93 -12.38
CA LEU A 80 4.02 3.60 -13.52
C LEU A 80 2.66 2.96 -13.79
N PRO A 81 1.72 3.67 -14.45
CA PRO A 81 0.34 3.20 -14.67
C PRO A 81 0.19 1.83 -15.33
N ASN A 82 1.20 1.38 -16.07
CA ASN A 82 1.14 0.14 -16.85
C ASN A 82 1.85 -1.07 -16.19
N GLY A 83 2.16 -0.97 -14.91
CA GLY A 83 2.90 -1.99 -14.16
C GLY A 83 4.43 -1.91 -14.31
N ASN A 84 4.94 -1.01 -15.14
CA ASN A 84 6.36 -0.67 -15.16
C ASN A 84 6.77 0.01 -13.85
N ALA A 85 8.06 -0.04 -13.51
CA ALA A 85 8.56 0.61 -12.30
C ALA A 85 9.97 1.16 -12.49
N ILE A 86 10.31 2.19 -11.73
CA ILE A 86 11.66 2.74 -11.65
C ILE A 86 12.14 2.78 -10.21
N HIS A 87 13.43 2.54 -9.99
CA HIS A 87 14.11 2.75 -8.73
C HIS A 87 15.09 3.90 -8.90
N VAL A 88 14.85 4.97 -8.17
CA VAL A 88 15.64 6.20 -8.13
C VAL A 88 16.68 6.04 -7.02
N GLY A 89 17.96 6.17 -7.35
CA GLY A 89 19.07 6.07 -6.40
C GLY A 89 19.34 7.37 -5.63
N PRO A 90 20.46 7.44 -4.89
CA PRO A 90 20.86 8.66 -4.17
C PRO A 90 21.31 9.76 -5.13
N ALA A 91 21.25 11.02 -4.68
CA ALA A 91 21.59 12.22 -5.44
C ALA A 91 20.96 12.26 -6.84
N THR A 92 19.73 11.77 -6.96
CA THR A 92 19.07 11.55 -8.25
C THR A 92 17.87 12.44 -8.39
N LYS A 93 17.78 13.12 -9.54
CA LYS A 93 16.65 13.96 -9.92
C LYS A 93 16.00 13.43 -11.20
N VAL A 94 14.73 13.10 -11.10
CA VAL A 94 13.91 12.58 -12.22
C VAL A 94 12.67 13.45 -12.38
N GLU A 95 12.39 13.86 -13.61
CA GLU A 95 11.17 14.58 -13.98
C GLU A 95 10.22 13.65 -14.75
N PHE A 96 8.93 13.77 -14.48
CA PHE A 96 7.88 12.93 -15.03
C PHE A 96 7.12 13.70 -16.09
N GLY A 97 7.06 13.18 -17.31
CA GLY A 97 6.31 13.75 -18.42
C GLY A 97 4.99 13.00 -18.66
N ASN A 98 4.35 13.33 -19.77
CA ASN A 98 3.18 12.60 -20.25
C ASN A 98 3.57 11.21 -20.77
N ASN A 99 2.64 10.26 -20.80
CA ASN A 99 2.79 8.96 -21.46
C ASN A 99 4.07 8.20 -21.08
N GLN A 100 4.40 8.13 -19.79
CA GLN A 100 5.59 7.43 -19.27
C GLN A 100 6.93 7.99 -19.77
N GLN A 101 6.95 9.26 -20.18
CA GLN A 101 8.19 9.98 -20.39
C GLN A 101 8.84 10.29 -19.05
N LEU A 102 10.13 9.97 -18.93
CA LEU A 102 10.94 10.22 -17.74
C LEU A 102 12.19 10.95 -18.19
N THR A 103 12.58 12.00 -17.48
CA THR A 103 13.85 12.70 -17.75
C THR A 103 14.79 12.53 -16.57
N LEU A 104 15.89 11.79 -16.78
CA LEU A 104 16.97 11.70 -15.82
C LEU A 104 17.86 12.94 -15.94
N ILE A 105 17.69 13.87 -15.01
CA ILE A 105 18.47 15.12 -14.98
C ILE A 105 19.86 14.85 -14.40
N GLN A 106 19.92 14.17 -13.27
CA GLN A 106 21.15 13.86 -12.53
C GLN A 106 20.99 12.59 -11.72
N GLY A 107 22.09 11.88 -11.46
CA GLY A 107 22.16 10.73 -10.57
C GLY A 107 22.03 9.42 -11.31
N GLN A 108 21.31 8.46 -10.74
CA GLN A 108 21.18 7.12 -11.30
C GLN A 108 19.82 6.50 -10.99
N LEU A 109 19.30 5.72 -11.94
CA LEU A 109 18.08 4.97 -11.77
C LEU A 109 18.16 3.60 -12.44
N LEU A 110 17.29 2.70 -11.99
CA LEU A 110 17.07 1.38 -12.56
C LEU A 110 15.61 1.28 -13.00
N ALA A 111 15.37 1.11 -14.29
CA ALA A 111 14.05 0.98 -14.88
C ALA A 111 13.71 -0.48 -15.19
N TYR A 112 12.49 -0.87 -14.86
CA TYR A 112 11.90 -2.18 -15.13
C TYR A 112 10.67 -1.99 -16.00
N ALA A 113 10.77 -2.42 -17.25
CA ALA A 113 9.64 -2.50 -18.16
C ALA A 113 9.10 -3.93 -18.16
N MET A 114 7.93 -4.11 -17.57
CA MET A 114 7.20 -5.37 -17.49
C MET A 114 5.72 -5.05 -17.62
N PRO A 115 5.24 -4.65 -18.82
CA PRO A 115 3.84 -4.28 -18.99
C PRO A 115 2.95 -5.46 -18.62
N ALA A 116 1.83 -5.18 -17.93
CA ALA A 116 0.86 -6.21 -17.62
C ALA A 116 0.33 -6.86 -18.91
N LEU A 117 0.15 -8.19 -18.91
CA LEU A 117 -0.27 -9.00 -20.07
C LEU A 117 -1.58 -8.54 -20.76
N GLU A 118 -2.36 -7.69 -20.10
CA GLU A 118 -3.66 -7.20 -20.59
C GLU A 118 -3.66 -5.72 -20.98
N GLN A 119 -2.54 -5.01 -20.84
CA GLN A 119 -2.41 -3.59 -21.14
C GLN A 119 -1.65 -3.36 -22.45
N GLN A 120 -2.01 -2.28 -23.16
CA GLN A 120 -1.31 -1.87 -24.37
C GLN A 120 0.16 -1.59 -24.04
N GLU A 121 1.10 -2.22 -24.76
CA GLU A 121 2.55 -2.02 -24.59
C GLU A 121 2.90 -0.55 -24.86
N GLN A 122 2.95 0.26 -23.80
CA GLN A 122 3.54 1.58 -23.83
C GLN A 122 4.95 1.48 -23.27
N PRO A 123 6.00 1.76 -24.08
CA PRO A 123 7.36 1.73 -23.61
C PRO A 123 7.62 2.85 -22.61
N ILE A 124 8.54 2.63 -21.67
CA ILE A 124 9.10 3.71 -20.88
C ILE A 124 9.97 4.56 -21.81
N MET A 125 9.69 5.86 -21.87
CA MET A 125 10.47 6.81 -22.66
C MET A 125 11.44 7.56 -21.75
N LEU A 126 12.64 7.02 -21.56
CA LEU A 126 13.66 7.57 -20.67
C LEU A 126 14.62 8.50 -21.42
N GLN A 127 14.47 9.79 -21.20
CA GLN A 127 15.39 10.81 -21.68
C GLN A 127 16.61 10.92 -20.76
N VAL A 128 17.80 10.79 -21.35
CA VAL A 128 19.09 10.94 -20.66
C VAL A 128 19.94 11.91 -21.45
N GLY A 129 19.98 13.18 -21.02
CA GLY A 129 20.61 14.24 -21.81
C GLY A 129 19.86 14.55 -23.10
N ASN A 130 20.54 14.42 -24.24
CA ASN A 130 20.01 14.75 -25.56
C ASN A 130 19.45 13.55 -26.33
N GLY A 131 19.44 12.36 -25.73
CA GLY A 131 18.84 11.19 -26.35
C GLY A 131 17.75 10.58 -25.49
N VAL A 132 16.92 9.79 -26.15
CA VAL A 132 15.76 9.14 -25.55
C VAL A 132 15.88 7.64 -25.77
N LEU A 133 15.74 6.90 -24.67
CA LEU A 133 15.64 5.47 -24.65
C LEU A 133 14.17 5.07 -24.60
N ALA A 134 13.69 4.37 -25.63
CA ALA A 134 12.41 3.65 -25.56
C ALA A 134 12.66 2.24 -25.04
N LEU A 135 12.05 1.88 -23.91
CA LEU A 135 12.17 0.55 -23.29
C LEU A 135 10.80 -0.13 -23.22
N SER A 136 10.55 -1.11 -24.08
CA SER A 136 9.28 -1.85 -24.07
C SER A 136 9.27 -3.01 -23.07
N MET A 137 10.42 -3.65 -22.85
CA MET A 137 10.54 -4.80 -21.94
C MET A 137 11.97 -4.92 -21.39
N GLY A 138 12.10 -5.42 -20.16
CA GLY A 138 13.36 -5.76 -19.54
C GLY A 138 13.85 -4.76 -18.49
N LYS A 139 15.16 -4.75 -18.25
CA LYS A 139 15.80 -3.99 -17.15
C LYS A 139 16.94 -3.15 -17.69
N VAL A 140 16.91 -1.85 -17.42
CA VAL A 140 17.93 -0.90 -17.84
C VAL A 140 18.39 -0.03 -16.68
N PHE A 141 19.69 0.12 -16.54
CA PHE A 141 20.30 1.11 -15.67
C PHE A 141 20.66 2.35 -16.47
N ALA A 142 20.40 3.53 -15.89
CA ALA A 142 20.82 4.80 -16.44
C ALA A 142 21.48 5.65 -15.36
N LYS A 143 22.57 6.32 -15.73
CA LYS A 143 23.31 7.25 -14.86
C LYS A 143 23.67 8.50 -15.64
N SER A 144 23.58 9.65 -14.98
CA SER A 144 23.94 10.98 -15.50
C SER A 144 24.66 11.78 -14.42
N VAL A 145 25.98 11.93 -14.54
CA VAL A 145 26.82 12.65 -13.57
C VAL A 145 27.88 13.45 -14.32
N ASN A 146 27.99 14.76 -14.06
CA ASN A 146 29.04 15.63 -14.63
C ASN A 146 29.21 15.48 -16.16
N GLU A 147 28.09 15.52 -16.91
CA GLU A 147 28.03 15.32 -18.36
C GLU A 147 28.39 13.93 -18.89
N GLN A 148 28.88 13.04 -18.03
CA GLN A 148 29.03 11.61 -18.33
C GLN A 148 27.71 10.90 -18.11
N ARG A 149 27.25 10.20 -19.14
CA ARG A 149 26.01 9.42 -19.09
C ARG A 149 26.33 7.98 -19.42
N GLN A 150 25.71 7.07 -18.67
CA GLN A 150 25.87 5.64 -18.87
C GLN A 150 24.50 4.98 -18.94
N ILE A 151 24.32 4.07 -19.90
CA ILE A 151 23.11 3.27 -20.03
C ILE A 151 23.53 1.80 -20.16
N ALA A 152 23.12 0.94 -19.23
CA ALA A 152 23.43 -0.49 -19.25
C ALA A 152 22.15 -1.30 -19.43
N VAL A 153 22.15 -2.23 -20.39
CA VAL A 153 21.00 -3.09 -20.70
C VAL A 153 21.27 -4.50 -20.18
N PHE A 154 20.59 -4.89 -19.10
CA PHE A 154 20.98 -6.10 -18.35
C PHE A 154 20.34 -7.40 -18.83
N ASN A 155 19.14 -7.38 -19.41
CA ASN A 155 18.31 -8.58 -19.55
C ASN A 155 18.03 -8.96 -21.02
N ASP A 156 17.85 -10.26 -21.29
CA ASP A 156 17.77 -10.85 -22.64
C ASP A 156 16.51 -10.50 -23.45
N LEU A 157 15.51 -9.90 -22.81
CA LEU A 157 14.17 -9.63 -23.35
C LEU A 157 13.97 -8.19 -23.82
N VAL A 158 15.06 -7.45 -24.05
CA VAL A 158 15.00 -6.00 -24.27
C VAL A 158 14.83 -5.65 -25.75
N SER A 159 13.73 -4.98 -26.08
CA SER A 159 13.66 -4.06 -27.22
C SER A 159 13.89 -2.64 -26.70
N ALA A 160 15.15 -2.20 -26.76
CA ALA A 160 15.55 -0.87 -26.41
C ALA A 160 16.04 -0.13 -27.64
N VAL A 161 15.47 1.04 -27.92
CA VAL A 161 15.92 1.90 -29.00
C VAL A 161 16.37 3.22 -28.40
N TRP A 162 17.65 3.54 -28.61
CA TRP A 162 18.20 4.85 -28.32
C TRP A 162 18.05 5.73 -29.54
N GLN A 163 17.50 6.92 -29.35
CA GLN A 163 17.38 7.93 -30.39
C GLN A 163 18.09 9.20 -29.94
N ASP A 164 19.04 9.67 -30.73
CA ASP A 164 19.71 10.96 -30.56
C ASP A 164 19.87 11.68 -31.90
N ASN A 165 20.63 12.78 -31.90
CA ASN A 165 20.91 13.58 -33.11
C ASN A 165 21.68 12.82 -34.20
N GLN A 166 22.31 11.68 -33.87
CA GLN A 166 23.02 10.81 -34.81
C GLN A 166 22.11 9.70 -35.39
N GLY A 167 20.86 9.62 -34.94
CA GLY A 167 19.87 8.65 -35.42
C GLY A 167 19.51 7.58 -34.37
N ASN A 168 18.88 6.51 -34.85
CA ASN A 168 18.39 5.43 -33.99
C ASN A 168 19.44 4.32 -33.86
N LYS A 169 19.66 3.85 -32.64
CA LYS A 169 20.56 2.73 -32.31
C LYS A 169 19.81 1.72 -31.44
N THR A 170 19.71 0.48 -31.88
CA THR A 170 19.14 -0.60 -31.09
C THR A 170 20.13 -1.03 -30.02
N LEU A 171 19.68 -1.11 -28.76
CA LEU A 171 20.50 -1.60 -27.66
C LEU A 171 20.25 -3.09 -27.47
N TYR A 172 21.34 -3.84 -27.34
CA TYR A 172 21.30 -5.27 -27.07
C TYR A 172 21.61 -5.56 -25.60
N PRO A 173 21.03 -6.64 -25.05
CA PRO A 173 21.40 -7.16 -23.74
C PRO A 173 22.92 -7.35 -23.63
N GLY A 174 23.50 -6.98 -22.48
CA GLY A 174 24.94 -7.08 -22.23
C GLY A 174 25.75 -5.85 -22.66
N ASN A 175 25.13 -4.85 -23.31
CA ASN A 175 25.83 -3.64 -23.72
C ASN A 175 25.77 -2.52 -22.68
N LEU A 176 26.89 -1.80 -22.55
CA LEU A 176 27.05 -0.57 -21.79
C LEU A 176 27.34 0.57 -22.76
N PHE A 177 26.47 1.58 -22.75
CA PHE A 177 26.56 2.77 -23.56
C PHE A 177 27.16 3.88 -22.71
N ASN A 178 28.36 4.34 -23.07
CA ASN A 178 29.01 5.49 -22.46
C ASN A 178 28.85 6.68 -23.39
N ILE A 179 28.11 7.69 -22.94
CA ILE A 179 27.82 8.90 -23.69
C ILE A 179 28.56 10.06 -23.02
N SER A 180 29.49 10.66 -23.75
CA SER A 180 30.26 11.83 -23.28
C SER A 180 30.42 12.84 -24.40
N SER A 181 30.01 14.10 -24.16
CA SER A 181 30.15 15.20 -25.13
C SER A 181 29.65 14.89 -26.56
N GLY A 182 28.58 14.09 -26.69
CA GLY A 182 28.01 13.70 -28.00
C GLY A 182 28.68 12.50 -28.68
N ASN A 183 29.77 11.96 -28.12
CA ASN A 183 30.33 10.69 -28.54
C ASN A 183 29.64 9.55 -27.79
N LEU A 184 29.23 8.54 -28.54
CA LEU A 184 28.70 7.30 -28.00
C LEU A 184 29.73 6.19 -28.19
N ASP A 185 30.16 5.60 -27.09
CA ASP A 185 30.95 4.37 -27.05
C ASP A 185 30.10 3.23 -26.50
N ILE A 186 30.24 2.04 -27.09
CA ILE A 186 29.48 0.84 -26.72
C ILE A 186 30.46 -0.23 -26.30
N THR A 187 30.45 -0.58 -25.02
CA THR A 187 31.27 -1.63 -24.43
C THR A 187 30.41 -2.77 -23.92
N GLN A 188 31.02 -3.88 -23.53
CA GLN A 188 30.33 -4.91 -22.77
C GLN A 188 30.15 -4.47 -21.31
N ILE A 189 29.04 -4.90 -20.69
CA ILE A 189 28.78 -4.69 -19.27
C ILE A 189 29.84 -5.46 -18.46
N PRO A 190 30.51 -4.81 -17.48
CA PRO A 190 31.41 -5.49 -16.56
C PRO A 190 30.73 -6.64 -15.82
N GLN A 191 31.45 -7.74 -15.62
CA GLN A 191 30.93 -8.90 -14.90
C GLN A 191 30.50 -8.48 -13.48
N GLY A 192 29.28 -8.85 -13.08
CA GLY A 192 28.74 -8.55 -11.75
C GLY A 192 28.07 -7.18 -11.62
N MET A 193 28.19 -6.28 -12.60
CA MET A 193 27.59 -4.94 -12.55
C MET A 193 26.07 -4.99 -12.32
N ASP A 194 25.36 -5.93 -12.94
CA ASP A 194 23.90 -6.05 -12.74
C ASP A 194 23.55 -6.34 -11.27
N ALA A 195 24.27 -7.29 -10.66
CA ALA A 195 24.05 -7.65 -9.26
C ALA A 195 24.40 -6.48 -8.33
N GLU A 196 25.50 -5.78 -8.59
CA GLU A 196 25.93 -4.61 -7.81
C GLU A 196 24.91 -3.47 -7.89
N VAL A 197 24.47 -3.11 -9.09
CA VAL A 197 23.48 -2.05 -9.31
C VAL A 197 22.13 -2.42 -8.70
N SER A 198 21.69 -3.68 -8.84
CA SER A 198 20.43 -4.15 -8.26
C SER A 198 20.49 -4.13 -6.71
N GLU A 199 21.61 -4.54 -6.11
CA GLU A 199 21.79 -4.48 -4.65
C GLU A 199 21.86 -3.02 -4.15
N GLN A 200 22.41 -2.11 -4.94
CA GLN A 200 22.50 -0.69 -4.58
C GLN A 200 21.14 0.02 -4.68
N LEU A 201 20.44 -0.15 -5.80
CA LEU A 201 19.25 0.65 -6.14
C LEU A 201 17.93 -0.01 -5.75
N SER A 202 17.88 -1.34 -5.71
CA SER A 202 16.67 -2.10 -5.42
C SER A 202 16.94 -3.34 -4.55
N PRO A 203 17.68 -3.26 -3.43
CA PRO A 203 18.12 -4.43 -2.64
C PRO A 203 17.00 -5.34 -2.14
N GLU A 204 15.79 -4.81 -1.99
CA GLU A 204 14.60 -5.60 -1.70
C GLU A 204 14.30 -6.62 -2.81
N THR A 205 14.58 -6.31 -4.07
CA THR A 205 14.30 -7.18 -5.22
C THR A 205 15.13 -8.47 -5.20
N PRO A 206 16.48 -8.45 -5.18
CA PRO A 206 17.26 -9.67 -5.07
C PRO A 206 17.04 -10.39 -3.74
N ALA A 207 16.75 -9.68 -2.65
CA ALA A 207 16.38 -10.30 -1.38
C ALA A 207 15.07 -11.10 -1.50
N VAL A 208 14.02 -10.51 -2.08
CA VAL A 208 12.74 -11.18 -2.34
C VAL A 208 12.94 -12.36 -3.28
N ILE A 209 13.71 -12.22 -4.37
CA ILE A 209 14.01 -13.33 -5.29
C ILE A 209 14.65 -14.51 -4.54
N ARG A 210 15.66 -14.25 -3.69
CA ARG A 210 16.29 -15.30 -2.86
C ARG A 210 15.29 -15.94 -1.90
N ALA A 211 14.47 -15.14 -1.22
CA ALA A 211 13.47 -15.63 -0.28
C ALA A 211 12.38 -16.49 -0.97
N THR A 212 11.92 -16.07 -2.14
CA THR A 212 10.95 -16.81 -2.97
C THR A 212 11.57 -18.06 -3.57
N GLN A 213 12.85 -18.05 -3.96
CA GLN A 213 13.55 -19.24 -4.42
C GLN A 213 13.63 -20.29 -3.31
N ALA A 214 14.00 -19.88 -2.08
CA ALA A 214 13.98 -20.76 -0.91
C ALA A 214 12.58 -21.33 -0.65
N PHE A 215 11.53 -20.49 -0.77
CA PHE A 215 10.14 -20.92 -0.66
C PHE A 215 9.78 -22.01 -1.69
N LYS A 216 10.12 -21.79 -2.96
CA LYS A 216 9.89 -22.75 -4.06
C LYS A 216 10.62 -24.06 -3.83
N ASN A 217 11.83 -23.99 -3.27
CA ASN A 217 12.64 -25.16 -2.91
C ASN A 217 12.17 -25.87 -1.62
N ARG A 218 11.04 -25.43 -1.03
CA ARG A 218 10.49 -25.93 0.25
C ARG A 218 11.42 -25.74 1.46
N ASP A 219 12.44 -24.89 1.35
CA ASP A 219 13.24 -24.44 2.49
C ASP A 219 12.52 -23.28 3.20
N LEU A 220 11.49 -23.65 3.97
CA LEU A 220 10.59 -22.70 4.63
C LEU A 220 11.27 -21.96 5.79
N ALA A 221 12.29 -22.55 6.42
CA ALA A 221 13.02 -21.93 7.52
C ALA A 221 13.88 -20.75 7.03
N THR A 222 14.66 -20.98 5.97
CA THR A 222 15.44 -19.92 5.33
C THR A 222 14.53 -18.87 4.72
N SER A 223 13.49 -19.30 3.98
CA SER A 223 12.54 -18.38 3.36
C SER A 223 11.84 -17.47 4.40
N GLY A 224 11.33 -18.05 5.49
CA GLY A 224 10.70 -17.29 6.56
C GLY A 224 11.65 -16.29 7.23
N THR A 225 12.91 -16.68 7.46
CA THR A 225 13.94 -15.79 8.02
C THR A 225 14.23 -14.63 7.08
N LEU A 226 14.41 -14.90 5.79
CA LEU A 226 14.66 -13.87 4.79
C LEU A 226 13.46 -12.91 4.67
N PHE A 227 12.23 -13.41 4.62
CA PHE A 227 11.06 -12.52 4.56
C PHE A 227 10.87 -11.68 5.82
N LYS A 228 11.24 -12.18 7.01
CA LYS A 228 11.27 -11.35 8.24
C LYS A 228 12.33 -10.24 8.16
N GLN A 229 13.52 -10.55 7.65
CA GLN A 229 14.56 -9.55 7.42
C GLN A 229 14.12 -8.51 6.40
N ILE A 230 13.48 -8.95 5.31
CA ILE A 230 12.91 -8.07 4.28
C ILE A 230 11.83 -7.18 4.90
N GLN A 231 10.89 -7.72 5.66
CA GLN A 231 9.86 -6.90 6.32
C GLN A 231 10.47 -5.91 7.32
N HIS A 232 11.52 -6.29 8.05
CA HIS A 232 12.19 -5.35 8.96
C HIS A 232 12.91 -4.22 8.21
N ALA A 233 13.62 -4.54 7.13
CA ALA A 233 14.35 -3.55 6.32
C ALA A 233 13.41 -2.73 5.40
N PHE A 234 12.29 -3.33 4.99
CA PHE A 234 11.31 -2.81 4.05
C PHE A 234 9.89 -3.18 4.54
N PRO A 235 9.35 -2.46 5.56
CA PRO A 235 8.05 -2.78 6.19
C PRO A 235 6.85 -2.86 5.24
N TYR A 236 7.01 -2.25 4.08
CA TYR A 236 6.02 -2.04 3.03
C TYR A 236 6.20 -2.98 1.84
N ASN A 237 7.06 -3.99 1.96
CA ASN A 237 7.24 -4.95 0.89
C ASN A 237 6.05 -5.92 0.83
N ALA A 238 5.24 -5.80 -0.23
CA ALA A 238 4.03 -6.60 -0.43
C ALA A 238 4.31 -8.11 -0.41
N ALA A 239 5.39 -8.55 -1.06
CA ALA A 239 5.77 -9.96 -1.10
C ALA A 239 6.09 -10.50 0.30
N ALA A 240 6.80 -9.71 1.13
CA ALA A 240 7.07 -10.10 2.51
C ALA A 240 5.78 -10.25 3.33
N ALA A 241 4.86 -9.28 3.27
CA ALA A 241 3.58 -9.36 3.98
C ALA A 241 2.74 -10.57 3.54
N TYR A 242 2.67 -10.84 2.23
CA TYR A 242 1.97 -11.99 1.68
C TYR A 242 2.54 -13.32 2.17
N HIS A 243 3.86 -13.53 2.01
CA HIS A 243 4.53 -14.78 2.36
C HIS A 243 4.60 -15.02 3.86
N LEU A 244 4.80 -13.97 4.68
CA LEU A 244 4.74 -14.09 6.13
C LEU A 244 3.37 -14.56 6.60
N GLY A 245 2.28 -14.01 6.03
CA GLY A 245 0.95 -14.51 6.33
C GLY A 245 0.76 -16.00 5.99
N LEU A 246 1.34 -16.49 4.88
CA LEU A 246 1.32 -17.93 4.56
C LEU A 246 2.06 -18.78 5.61
N PHE A 247 3.20 -18.31 6.12
CA PHE A 247 3.93 -19.02 7.17
C PHE A 247 3.15 -19.06 8.49
N GLU A 248 2.55 -17.94 8.89
CA GLU A 248 1.74 -17.89 10.11
C GLU A 248 0.50 -18.81 10.00
N LEU A 249 -0.14 -18.88 8.83
CA LEU A 249 -1.23 -19.84 8.59
C LEU A 249 -0.77 -21.29 8.70
N LYS A 250 0.41 -21.61 8.16
CA LYS A 250 1.00 -22.95 8.27
C LYS A 250 1.28 -23.31 9.73
N ASP A 251 1.70 -22.35 10.54
CA ASP A 251 1.93 -22.47 11.97
C ASP A 251 0.64 -22.44 12.82
N ASN A 252 -0.54 -22.38 12.18
CA ASN A 252 -1.86 -22.24 12.82
C ASN A 252 -2.03 -20.96 13.66
N LYS A 253 -1.24 -19.93 13.37
CA LYS A 253 -1.28 -18.59 13.99
C LYS A 253 -2.15 -17.66 13.13
N VAL A 254 -3.46 -17.92 13.18
CA VAL A 254 -4.44 -17.27 12.30
C VAL A 254 -4.54 -15.76 12.56
N ALA A 255 -4.40 -15.31 13.81
CA ALA A 255 -4.48 -13.89 14.15
C ALA A 255 -3.30 -13.11 13.56
N GLU A 256 -2.09 -13.66 13.67
CA GLU A 256 -0.87 -13.11 13.11
C GLU A 256 -0.92 -13.09 11.58
N ALA A 257 -1.45 -14.16 10.97
CA ALA A 257 -1.67 -14.21 9.53
C ALA A 257 -2.65 -13.11 9.05
N VAL A 258 -3.73 -12.89 9.78
CA VAL A 258 -4.71 -11.83 9.47
C VAL A 258 -4.03 -10.46 9.50
N VAL A 259 -3.15 -10.18 10.46
CA VAL A 259 -2.39 -8.92 10.51
C VAL A 259 -1.51 -8.76 9.28
N GLN A 260 -0.75 -9.79 8.92
CA GLN A 260 0.12 -9.77 7.74
C GLN A 260 -0.64 -9.57 6.44
N TRP A 261 -1.78 -10.24 6.28
CA TRP A 261 -2.58 -10.14 5.06
C TRP A 261 -3.44 -8.88 4.99
N LYS A 262 -3.84 -8.29 6.12
CA LYS A 262 -4.39 -6.93 6.14
C LYS A 262 -3.35 -5.93 5.63
N ASN A 263 -2.13 -6.00 6.16
CA ASN A 263 -1.02 -5.16 5.69
C ASN A 263 -0.75 -5.39 4.19
N TYR A 264 -0.73 -6.64 3.72
CA TYR A 264 -0.60 -6.93 2.29
C TYR A 264 -1.72 -6.30 1.45
N ALA A 265 -2.98 -6.40 1.88
CA ALA A 265 -4.12 -5.81 1.18
C ALA A 265 -4.14 -4.27 1.24
N GLU A 266 -3.48 -3.67 2.23
CA GLU A 266 -3.25 -2.22 2.29
C GLU A 266 -2.13 -1.78 1.35
N ILE A 267 -1.04 -2.57 1.25
CA ILE A 267 0.10 -2.29 0.36
C ILE A 267 -0.25 -2.52 -1.12
N ASP A 268 -0.89 -3.64 -1.44
CA ASP A 268 -1.25 -4.05 -2.81
C ASP A 268 -2.70 -4.58 -2.86
N PRO A 269 -3.70 -3.68 -2.93
CA PRO A 269 -5.11 -4.06 -2.97
C PRO A 269 -5.47 -4.95 -4.17
N GLU A 270 -4.87 -4.69 -5.33
CA GLU A 270 -5.17 -5.43 -6.58
C GLU A 270 -4.55 -6.84 -6.53
N GLY A 271 -3.29 -6.95 -6.10
CA GLY A 271 -2.65 -8.24 -5.87
C GLY A 271 -3.35 -9.05 -4.78
N ALA A 272 -3.85 -8.41 -3.72
CA ALA A 272 -4.66 -9.07 -2.69
C ALA A 272 -6.00 -9.58 -3.23
N GLN A 273 -6.63 -8.86 -4.16
CA GLN A 273 -7.84 -9.32 -4.83
C GLN A 273 -7.54 -10.50 -5.77
N LYS A 274 -6.50 -10.40 -6.61
CA LYS A 274 -6.10 -11.44 -7.57
C LYS A 274 -5.67 -12.74 -6.90
N SER A 275 -4.92 -12.65 -5.80
CA SER A 275 -4.49 -13.80 -4.98
C SER A 275 -5.61 -14.43 -4.15
N GLY A 276 -6.78 -13.78 -4.05
CA GLY A 276 -7.91 -14.25 -3.24
C GLY A 276 -7.75 -14.00 -1.73
N VAL A 277 -6.71 -13.27 -1.31
CA VAL A 277 -6.44 -12.93 0.10
C VAL A 277 -7.62 -12.17 0.71
N THR A 278 -8.24 -11.23 -0.02
CA THR A 278 -9.40 -10.47 0.48
C THR A 278 -10.60 -11.34 0.86
N LYS A 279 -10.87 -12.40 0.07
CA LYS A 279 -11.93 -13.37 0.38
C LYS A 279 -11.57 -14.19 1.61
N GLN A 280 -10.32 -14.65 1.71
CA GLN A 280 -9.84 -15.44 2.84
C GLN A 280 -9.80 -14.62 4.13
N LEU A 281 -9.39 -13.35 4.07
CA LEU A 281 -9.41 -12.42 5.21
C LEU A 281 -10.81 -12.30 5.81
N THR A 282 -11.86 -12.21 4.98
CA THR A 282 -13.24 -12.17 5.47
C THR A 282 -13.58 -13.41 6.31
N LEU A 283 -13.21 -14.60 5.83
CA LEU A 283 -13.45 -15.87 6.53
C LEU A 283 -12.60 -15.98 7.81
N MET A 284 -11.33 -15.59 7.74
CA MET A 284 -10.37 -15.67 8.84
C MET A 284 -10.69 -14.66 9.95
N ASN A 285 -11.07 -13.43 9.61
CA ASN A 285 -11.55 -12.44 10.59
C ASN A 285 -12.73 -12.99 11.39
N THR A 286 -13.69 -13.63 10.71
CA THR A 286 -14.84 -14.26 11.39
C THR A 286 -14.39 -15.36 12.36
N LYS A 287 -13.42 -16.19 11.95
CA LYS A 287 -12.84 -17.24 12.81
C LYS A 287 -12.11 -16.64 14.01
N VAL A 288 -11.22 -15.67 13.80
CA VAL A 288 -10.44 -15.00 14.84
C VAL A 288 -11.36 -14.35 15.86
N ILE A 289 -12.38 -13.61 15.41
CA ILE A 289 -13.39 -13.00 16.29
C ILE A 289 -14.10 -14.09 17.11
N ARG A 290 -14.51 -15.21 16.51
CA ARG A 290 -15.16 -16.31 17.24
C ARG A 290 -14.23 -16.94 18.28
N ASP A 291 -12.95 -17.15 17.95
CA ASP A 291 -11.97 -17.74 18.86
C ASP A 291 -11.66 -16.80 20.03
N GLU A 292 -11.51 -15.49 19.77
CA GLU A 292 -11.41 -14.46 20.81
C GLU A 292 -12.64 -14.45 21.72
N VAL A 293 -13.84 -14.50 21.15
CA VAL A 293 -15.10 -14.55 21.89
C VAL A 293 -15.19 -15.76 22.82
N LYS A 294 -14.76 -16.95 22.38
CA LYS A 294 -14.72 -18.15 23.23
C LYS A 294 -13.78 -17.97 24.43
N VAL A 295 -12.63 -17.34 24.21
CA VAL A 295 -11.69 -17.02 25.30
C VAL A 295 -12.32 -16.02 26.28
N LEU A 296 -13.02 -15.00 25.78
CA LEU A 296 -13.72 -14.01 26.63
C LEU A 296 -14.81 -14.67 27.48
N ILE A 297 -15.63 -15.56 26.91
CA ILE A 297 -16.66 -16.31 27.63
C ILE A 297 -16.02 -17.21 28.70
N ALA A 298 -14.92 -17.91 28.38
CA ALA A 298 -14.20 -18.73 29.36
C ALA A 298 -13.65 -17.91 30.55
N LYS A 299 -13.32 -16.64 30.31
CA LYS A 299 -12.84 -15.68 31.32
C LYS A 299 -13.93 -14.80 31.93
N GLU A 300 -15.21 -15.06 31.62
CA GLU A 300 -16.33 -14.19 32.00
C GLU A 300 -16.38 -13.88 33.49
N LYS A 301 -16.14 -14.87 34.36
CA LYS A 301 -16.19 -14.69 35.82
C LYS A 301 -15.19 -13.64 36.32
N THR A 302 -14.01 -13.60 35.72
CA THR A 302 -12.97 -12.63 36.06
C THR A 302 -13.30 -11.27 35.45
N LEU A 303 -13.62 -11.23 34.16
CA LEU A 303 -13.91 -10.00 33.42
C LEU A 303 -15.15 -9.25 33.95
N SER A 304 -16.16 -9.98 34.44
CA SER A 304 -17.38 -9.39 34.99
C SER A 304 -17.18 -8.73 36.37
N GLN A 305 -16.05 -8.98 37.02
CA GLN A 305 -15.68 -8.35 38.30
C GLN A 305 -14.73 -7.16 38.11
N GLU A 306 -14.13 -7.03 36.92
CA GLU A 306 -13.29 -5.88 36.58
C GLU A 306 -14.16 -4.64 36.35
N GLN A 307 -13.56 -3.45 36.54
CA GLN A 307 -14.24 -2.21 36.22
C GLN A 307 -14.51 -2.12 34.70
N PRO A 308 -15.69 -1.62 34.29
CA PRO A 308 -15.96 -1.33 32.90
C PRO A 308 -14.89 -0.42 32.29
N GLU A 309 -14.65 -0.57 31.00
CA GLU A 309 -13.78 0.33 30.24
C GLU A 309 -14.34 1.76 30.32
N PRO A 310 -13.62 2.73 30.89
CA PRO A 310 -14.14 4.09 31.06
C PRO A 310 -14.50 4.74 29.73
N ASN A 311 -15.58 5.51 29.73
CA ASN A 311 -16.14 6.18 28.56
C ASN A 311 -16.37 5.23 27.37
N SER A 312 -16.81 4.00 27.63
CA SER A 312 -17.08 3.03 26.56
C SER A 312 -18.57 2.77 26.33
N ILE A 313 -18.94 2.50 25.08
CA ILE A 313 -20.29 2.12 24.69
C ILE A 313 -20.28 0.94 23.73
N ALA A 314 -21.11 -0.06 24.03
CA ALA A 314 -21.45 -1.13 23.10
C ALA A 314 -22.82 -0.84 22.47
N VAL A 315 -22.94 -0.97 21.15
CA VAL A 315 -24.19 -0.73 20.42
C VAL A 315 -24.69 -2.03 19.82
N HIS A 316 -25.81 -2.53 20.34
CA HIS A 316 -26.47 -3.71 19.79
C HIS A 316 -27.25 -3.34 18.52
N PRO A 317 -27.29 -4.23 17.50
CA PRO A 317 -28.17 -4.04 16.35
C PRO A 317 -29.63 -3.79 16.73
N LEU A 318 -30.24 -2.74 16.18
CA LEU A 318 -31.66 -2.46 16.42
C LEU A 318 -32.53 -3.59 15.83
N ILE A 319 -33.45 -4.11 16.64
CA ILE A 319 -34.29 -5.25 16.25
C ILE A 319 -35.61 -4.74 15.66
N ASN A 320 -35.94 -5.22 14.47
CA ASN A 320 -37.24 -4.95 13.85
C ASN A 320 -38.36 -5.74 14.56
N LYS A 321 -39.41 -5.05 14.98
CA LYS A 321 -40.64 -5.65 15.53
C LYS A 321 -41.81 -5.70 14.54
N GLY A 322 -41.59 -5.22 13.31
CA GLY A 322 -42.58 -5.21 12.23
C GLY A 322 -42.28 -6.21 11.11
N ALA A 323 -42.69 -5.86 9.88
CA ALA A 323 -42.58 -6.73 8.72
C ALA A 323 -41.12 -7.12 8.38
N GLU A 324 -40.89 -8.39 8.05
CA GLU A 324 -39.56 -8.96 7.81
C GLU A 324 -38.76 -8.24 6.72
N ARG A 325 -39.44 -7.72 5.69
CA ARG A 325 -38.83 -6.91 4.62
C ARG A 325 -38.02 -5.72 5.12
N TYR A 326 -38.30 -5.25 6.33
CA TYR A 326 -37.59 -4.12 6.94
C TYR A 326 -36.41 -4.53 7.82
N GLN A 327 -36.13 -5.83 8.02
CA GLN A 327 -35.00 -6.30 8.84
C GLN A 327 -33.63 -5.67 8.46
N PRO A 328 -33.29 -5.43 7.18
CA PRO A 328 -32.01 -4.80 6.83
C PRO A 328 -31.85 -3.38 7.38
N ILE A 329 -32.95 -2.65 7.63
CA ILE A 329 -32.92 -1.27 8.12
C ILE A 329 -32.28 -1.18 9.51
N GLY A 330 -32.48 -2.18 10.36
CA GLY A 330 -31.90 -2.23 11.69
C GLY A 330 -30.37 -2.17 11.65
N LYS A 331 -29.74 -2.87 10.69
CA LYS A 331 -28.28 -2.81 10.49
C LYS A 331 -27.82 -1.41 10.06
N GLY A 332 -28.60 -0.73 9.21
CA GLY A 332 -28.31 0.62 8.73
C GLY A 332 -28.45 1.69 9.82
N LEU A 333 -29.57 1.68 10.56
CA LEU A 333 -29.80 2.59 11.69
C LEU A 333 -28.72 2.43 12.76
N THR A 334 -28.34 1.19 13.07
CA THR A 334 -27.25 0.91 14.01
C THR A 334 -25.92 1.52 13.53
N ALA A 335 -25.61 1.41 12.24
CA ALA A 335 -24.40 1.97 11.67
C ALA A 335 -24.39 3.51 11.73
N PHE A 336 -25.54 4.18 11.53
CA PHE A 336 -25.64 5.62 11.71
C PHE A 336 -25.37 6.05 13.16
N VAL A 337 -25.99 5.36 14.12
CA VAL A 337 -25.76 5.64 15.54
C VAL A 337 -24.29 5.44 15.92
N ILE A 338 -23.66 4.35 15.48
CA ILE A 338 -22.23 4.11 15.71
C ILE A 338 -21.38 5.22 15.11
N SER A 339 -21.65 5.63 13.86
CA SER A 339 -20.91 6.70 13.17
C SER A 339 -21.00 8.03 13.92
N ASP A 340 -22.17 8.38 14.46
CA ASP A 340 -22.33 9.60 15.25
C ASP A 340 -21.65 9.50 16.63
N LEU A 341 -21.73 8.35 17.29
CA LEU A 341 -21.02 8.12 18.55
C LEU A 341 -19.49 8.15 18.38
N MET A 342 -18.97 7.67 17.26
CA MET A 342 -17.52 7.73 16.96
C MET A 342 -16.98 9.16 16.83
N LYS A 343 -17.84 10.16 16.61
CA LYS A 343 -17.43 11.58 16.55
C LYS A 343 -17.28 12.21 17.93
N VAL A 344 -17.75 11.57 19.00
CA VAL A 344 -17.69 12.10 20.36
C VAL A 344 -16.27 11.94 20.90
N PRO A 345 -15.53 13.03 21.19
CA PRO A 345 -14.16 12.93 21.68
C PRO A 345 -14.10 12.17 23.00
N GLY A 346 -13.21 11.19 23.09
CA GLY A 346 -13.01 10.39 24.29
C GLY A 346 -14.05 9.28 24.53
N LEU A 347 -15.03 9.09 23.64
CA LEU A 347 -15.98 7.97 23.71
C LEU A 347 -15.43 6.77 22.91
N LYS A 348 -15.24 5.62 23.58
CA LYS A 348 -14.79 4.38 22.97
C LYS A 348 -15.98 3.52 22.55
N VAL A 349 -16.26 3.46 21.25
CA VAL A 349 -17.27 2.52 20.72
C VAL A 349 -16.64 1.13 20.60
N LEU A 350 -17.21 0.16 21.31
CA LEU A 350 -16.71 -1.23 21.30
C LEU A 350 -17.12 -1.95 20.02
N GLU A 351 -16.28 -2.89 19.58
CA GLU A 351 -16.42 -3.58 18.29
C GLU A 351 -17.77 -4.29 18.15
N ARG A 352 -18.54 -3.86 17.15
CA ARG A 352 -19.88 -4.39 16.85
C ARG A 352 -19.87 -5.88 16.52
N GLU A 353 -18.92 -6.33 15.70
CA GLU A 353 -18.84 -7.74 15.26
C GLU A 353 -18.55 -8.68 16.42
N LYS A 354 -17.69 -8.27 17.37
CA LYS A 354 -17.44 -8.99 18.62
C LYS A 354 -18.68 -9.10 19.48
N LEU A 355 -19.43 -8.01 19.66
CA LEU A 355 -20.68 -8.02 20.44
C LEU A 355 -21.71 -8.99 19.83
N GLN A 356 -21.90 -8.95 18.50
CA GLN A 356 -22.81 -9.86 17.82
C GLN A 356 -22.36 -11.33 17.97
N THR A 357 -21.08 -11.59 17.76
CA THR A 357 -20.51 -12.95 17.87
C THR A 357 -20.61 -13.48 19.30
N LEU A 358 -20.43 -12.64 20.32
CA LEU A 358 -20.67 -12.99 21.73
C LEU A 358 -22.11 -13.42 21.96
N ILE A 359 -23.07 -12.66 21.44
CA ILE A 359 -24.49 -12.98 21.59
C ILE A 359 -24.82 -14.30 20.92
N ASP A 360 -24.30 -14.52 19.72
CA ASP A 360 -24.53 -15.76 18.97
C ASP A 360 -23.90 -16.97 19.68
N GLU A 361 -22.68 -16.83 20.22
CA GLU A 361 -22.01 -17.91 20.97
C GLU A 361 -22.72 -18.18 22.32
N ILE A 362 -23.18 -17.14 23.04
CA ILE A 362 -23.98 -17.31 24.26
C ILE A 362 -25.27 -18.08 23.93
N LYS A 363 -25.99 -17.70 22.87
CA LYS A 363 -27.22 -18.38 22.42
C LYS A 363 -26.96 -19.84 22.03
N LEU A 364 -25.81 -20.14 21.42
CA LEU A 364 -25.42 -21.52 21.09
C LEU A 364 -25.08 -22.34 22.34
N SER A 365 -24.52 -21.72 23.38
CA SER A 365 -24.17 -22.38 24.64
C SER A 365 -25.38 -22.62 25.57
N GLU A 366 -26.40 -21.76 25.48
CA GLU A 366 -27.64 -21.85 26.26
C GLU A 366 -28.64 -22.71 25.48
N SER A 367 -28.63 -24.02 25.74
CA SER A 367 -29.59 -25.00 25.20
C SER A 367 -31.03 -24.67 25.62
N GLY A 368 -31.69 -23.74 24.95
CA GLY A 368 -33.08 -23.36 25.22
C GLY A 368 -33.34 -21.91 24.87
N GLY A 369 -34.07 -21.67 23.77
CA GLY A 369 -34.27 -20.38 23.09
C GLY A 369 -35.08 -19.31 23.84
N LEU A 370 -34.83 -19.12 25.14
CA LEU A 370 -35.49 -18.13 25.98
C LEU A 370 -34.42 -17.41 26.80
N VAL A 371 -33.83 -16.34 26.25
CA VAL A 371 -33.92 -14.95 26.75
C VAL A 371 -32.94 -14.05 25.96
N GLU A 372 -33.35 -13.56 24.78
CA GLU A 372 -32.49 -12.67 23.95
C GLU A 372 -32.04 -11.39 24.65
N LYS A 373 -32.81 -10.87 25.62
CA LYS A 373 -32.43 -9.67 26.38
C LYS A 373 -31.30 -9.95 27.39
N ASN A 374 -31.30 -11.12 28.03
CA ASN A 374 -30.26 -11.50 29.00
C ASN A 374 -28.94 -11.77 28.28
N SER A 375 -28.97 -12.44 27.13
CA SER A 375 -27.75 -12.68 26.33
C SER A 375 -27.10 -11.37 25.88
N ARG A 376 -27.90 -10.35 25.50
CA ARG A 376 -27.39 -9.01 25.14
C ARG A 376 -26.71 -8.28 26.30
N VAL A 377 -27.34 -8.28 27.47
CA VAL A 377 -26.78 -7.64 28.68
C VAL A 377 -25.52 -8.38 29.14
N ARG A 378 -25.54 -9.72 29.11
CA ARG A 378 -24.38 -10.57 29.41
C ARG A 378 -23.21 -10.29 28.46
N ALA A 379 -23.47 -10.23 27.16
CA ALA A 379 -22.45 -9.88 26.16
C ALA A 379 -21.85 -8.48 26.39
N GLY A 380 -22.67 -7.48 26.72
CA GLY A 380 -22.19 -6.14 27.07
C GLY A 380 -21.27 -6.11 28.30
N ARG A 381 -21.59 -6.93 29.32
CA ARG A 381 -20.73 -7.10 30.52
C ARG A 381 -19.42 -7.80 30.20
N ILE A 382 -19.44 -8.87 29.40
CA ILE A 382 -18.22 -9.57 28.95
C ILE A 382 -17.30 -8.63 28.15
N MET A 383 -17.89 -7.75 27.33
CA MET A 383 -17.16 -6.70 26.61
C MET A 383 -16.67 -5.55 27.51
N ARG A 384 -16.99 -5.58 28.82
CA ARG A 384 -16.68 -4.51 29.78
C ARG A 384 -17.18 -3.13 29.34
N ALA A 385 -18.31 -3.09 28.64
CA ALA A 385 -18.93 -1.83 28.21
C ALA A 385 -19.46 -1.06 29.43
N GLU A 386 -19.08 0.20 29.59
CA GLU A 386 -19.67 1.07 30.61
C GLU A 386 -21.15 1.32 30.31
N LYS A 387 -21.48 1.52 29.04
CA LYS A 387 -22.85 1.73 28.55
C LYS A 387 -23.17 0.71 27.46
N LEU A 388 -24.39 0.19 27.49
CA LEU A 388 -24.92 -0.69 26.45
C LEU A 388 -26.18 -0.07 25.86
N MET A 389 -26.15 0.21 24.56
CA MET A 389 -27.34 0.61 23.81
C MET A 389 -28.03 -0.63 23.24
N ILE A 390 -29.28 -0.81 23.61
CA ILE A 390 -30.22 -1.76 23.01
C ILE A 390 -31.45 -0.99 22.56
N GLY A 391 -32.03 -1.41 21.44
CA GLY A 391 -33.24 -0.77 20.93
C GLY A 391 -33.95 -1.64 19.92
N ASP A 392 -35.24 -1.36 19.78
CA ASP A 392 -36.13 -2.01 18.84
C ASP A 392 -36.79 -0.91 17.99
N TYR A 393 -37.19 -1.22 16.75
CA TYR A 393 -37.91 -0.30 15.89
C TYR A 393 -39.10 -1.00 15.21
N LEU A 394 -40.13 -0.21 14.88
CA LEU A 394 -41.32 -0.65 14.18
C LEU A 394 -41.60 0.33 13.04
N ILE A 395 -41.82 -0.20 11.84
CA ILE A 395 -42.29 0.59 10.70
C ILE A 395 -43.74 0.21 10.47
N GLU A 396 -44.65 1.09 10.89
CA GLU A 396 -46.07 0.94 10.59
C GLU A 396 -46.32 1.33 9.13
N SER A 397 -46.99 0.45 8.38
CA SER A 397 -47.53 0.85 7.10
C SER A 397 -48.77 1.70 7.36
N SER A 398 -48.73 3.00 7.07
CA SER A 398 -49.92 3.83 7.08
C SER A 398 -50.88 3.36 5.97
N LYS A 399 -51.80 2.45 6.32
CA LYS A 399 -53.07 2.26 5.63
C LYS A 399 -54.16 2.28 6.68
N GLY A 400 -54.77 3.45 6.84
CA GLY A 400 -55.82 3.71 7.80
C GLY A 400 -55.97 5.19 8.17
N ALA A 401 -55.94 6.09 7.19
CA ALA A 401 -56.56 7.40 7.32
C ALA A 401 -57.53 7.54 6.14
N GLN A 402 -58.75 7.04 6.40
CA GLN A 402 -59.98 7.03 5.59
C GLN A 402 -60.03 6.06 4.41
#